data_AF-A0A1W9M0P1-F1
#
_entry.id   AF-A0A1W9M0P1-F1
#
_cell.length_a   1.000
_cell.length_b   1.000
_cell.length_c   1.000
_cell.angle_alpha   90.00
_cell.angle_beta   90.00
_cell.angle_gamma   90.00
#
_symmetry.space_group_name_H-M   'P 1'
#
loop_
_entity.id
_entity.type
_entity.pdbx_description
1 polymer ?
#
loop_
_entity_poly.entity_id
_entity_poly.type
_entity_poly.pdbx_seq_one_letter_code
_entity_poly.pdbx_strand_id
1 'polypeptide(L)'
;MIVLDTLFARLPLPLLAALIQFVALCVALLLWWLLAFPWIWLVVFQAVLACMLARGAGMAWWWQLIQLAFFPLLLAAQSLALAPSWYFFIFFILITIFYNAARERVPLYCTGPRTVQALLRHLPEREGLRLLDAGAGWGSVLAGLSRARPDALFDGVENAPLSFFLGQMRLACRRNVRLAYGDLWRRNFAEYDVVYAFLSPAVMERLWRKAQGEMRPGSVLISNTFVVPGVPADKVVEVGDRRGARLYCWYFPVKDA
;
A
#
# COMPACT_ATOMS: atom_id res chain seq x y z
N MET A 1 4.99 24.86 27.98
CA MET A 1 5.29 23.50 27.48
C MET A 1 4.03 22.64 27.35
N ILE A 2 3.15 22.58 28.36
CA ILE A 2 1.95 21.69 28.39
C ILE A 2 0.85 22.05 27.36
N VAL A 3 0.73 23.32 26.94
CA VAL A 3 -0.33 23.77 26.01
C VAL A 3 0.00 23.49 24.53
N LEU A 4 1.29 23.50 24.14
CA LEU A 4 1.69 23.19 22.76
C LEU A 4 1.58 21.69 22.46
N ASP A 5 1.90 20.82 23.43
CA ASP A 5 1.78 19.37 23.26
C ASP A 5 0.33 18.92 23.00
N THR A 6 -0.65 19.58 23.62
CA THR A 6 -2.07 19.23 23.47
C THR A 6 -2.68 19.72 22.17
N LEU A 7 -2.20 20.84 21.61
CA LEU A 7 -2.68 21.39 20.34
C LEU A 7 -2.07 20.65 19.14
N PHE A 8 -0.79 20.28 19.20
CA PHE A 8 -0.12 19.53 18.15
C PHE A 8 -0.53 18.06 18.08
N ALA A 9 -0.92 17.46 19.21
CA ALA A 9 -1.38 16.07 19.25
C ALA A 9 -2.69 15.80 18.49
N ARG A 10 -3.49 16.85 18.19
CA ARG A 10 -4.81 16.69 17.53
C ARG A 10 -4.80 16.98 16.03
N LEU A 11 -3.73 17.57 15.50
CA LEU A 11 -3.64 17.90 14.08
C LEU A 11 -3.09 16.70 13.29
N PRO A 12 -3.68 16.37 12.12
CA PRO A 12 -3.06 15.48 11.17
C PRO A 12 -1.65 15.97 10.82
N LEU A 13 -0.67 15.06 10.81
CA LEU A 13 0.73 15.37 10.49
C LEU A 13 0.91 16.27 9.24
N PRO A 14 0.19 16.07 8.12
CA PRO A 14 0.30 16.96 6.95
C PRO A 14 -0.19 18.39 7.20
N LEU A 15 -1.25 18.57 8.01
CA LEU A 15 -1.77 19.91 8.33
C LEU A 15 -0.81 20.66 9.25
N LEU A 16 -0.26 19.96 10.24
CA LEU A 16 0.79 20.53 11.08
C LEU A 16 2.03 20.90 10.25
N ALA A 17 2.41 20.04 9.31
CA ALA A 17 3.53 20.31 8.42
C ALA A 17 3.30 21.55 7.54
N ALA A 18 2.10 21.73 7.01
CA ALA A 18 1.72 22.91 6.24
C ALA A 18 1.71 24.19 7.09
N LEU A 19 1.22 24.10 8.33
CA LEU A 19 1.23 25.23 9.27
C LEU A 19 2.66 25.69 9.58
N ILE A 20 3.59 24.75 9.80
CA ILE A 20 5.01 25.06 10.03
C ILE A 20 5.62 25.81 8.84
N GLN A 21 5.37 25.33 7.61
CA GLN A 21 5.83 26.02 6.39
C GLN A 21 5.27 27.45 6.30
N PHE A 22 3.97 27.61 6.58
CA PHE A 22 3.30 28.90 6.55
C PHE A 22 3.88 29.88 7.58
N VAL A 23 4.08 29.43 8.82
CA VAL A 23 4.69 30.25 9.88
C VAL A 23 6.12 30.66 9.49
N ALA A 24 6.94 29.71 9.04
CA ALA A 24 8.30 30.00 8.62
C ALA A 24 8.36 31.00 7.44
N LEU A 25 7.42 30.88 6.49
CA LEU A 25 7.29 31.80 5.36
C LEU A 25 6.91 33.21 5.82
N CYS A 26 5.92 33.35 6.70
CA CYS A 26 5.51 34.64 7.24
C CYS A 26 6.67 35.35 7.97
N VAL A 27 7.45 34.61 8.76
CA VAL A 27 8.64 35.16 9.45
C VAL A 27 9.70 35.59 8.43
N ALA A 28 9.97 34.77 7.41
CA ALA A 28 10.93 35.14 6.37
C ALA A 28 10.49 36.40 5.59
N LEU A 29 9.22 36.52 5.23
CA LEU A 29 8.67 37.69 4.55
C LEU A 29 8.71 38.95 5.44
N LEU A 30 8.47 38.80 6.75
CA LEU A 30 8.61 39.90 7.69
C LEU A 30 10.07 40.39 7.80
N LEU A 31 11.03 39.47 7.85
CA LEU A 31 12.47 39.83 7.85
C LEU A 31 12.89 40.50 6.55
N TRP A 32 12.37 40.03 5.41
CA TRP A 32 12.58 40.70 4.13
C TRP A 32 12.09 42.15 4.15
N TRP A 33 10.86 42.35 4.64
CA TRP A 33 10.23 43.66 4.69
C TRP A 33 10.96 44.63 5.63
N LEU A 34 11.42 44.15 6.79
CA LEU A 34 12.08 44.98 7.80
C LEU A 34 13.56 45.28 7.48
N LEU A 35 14.29 44.30 6.94
CA LEU A 35 15.75 44.33 6.85
C LEU A 35 16.29 44.34 5.41
N ALA A 36 15.41 44.35 4.41
CA ALA A 36 15.76 44.26 2.98
C ALA A 36 16.73 43.11 2.67
N PHE A 37 16.56 41.99 3.37
CA PHE A 37 17.50 40.87 3.32
C PHE A 37 17.54 40.23 1.92
N PRO A 38 18.70 39.78 1.41
CA PRO A 38 18.78 39.17 0.09
C PRO A 38 17.90 37.91 -0.01
N TRP A 39 17.16 37.79 -1.10
CA TRP A 39 16.17 36.73 -1.30
C TRP A 39 16.73 35.30 -1.13
N ILE A 40 18.00 35.07 -1.51
CA ILE A 40 18.64 33.76 -1.38
C ILE A 40 18.76 33.33 0.08
N TRP A 41 19.09 34.26 0.98
CA TRP A 41 19.24 33.98 2.40
C TRP A 41 17.89 33.85 3.09
N LEU A 42 16.83 34.46 2.56
CA LEU A 42 15.46 34.26 3.02
C LEU A 42 14.97 32.84 2.75
N VAL A 43 15.30 32.27 1.59
CA VAL A 43 14.99 30.87 1.27
C VAL A 43 15.68 29.92 2.25
N VAL A 44 16.98 30.13 2.50
CA VAL A 44 17.75 29.32 3.45
C VAL A 44 17.19 29.47 4.87
N PHE A 45 16.92 30.70 5.30
CA PHE A 45 16.38 30.98 6.63
C PHE A 45 15.01 30.32 6.81
N GLN A 46 14.10 30.46 5.83
CA GLN A 46 12.78 29.83 5.87
C GLN A 46 12.91 28.31 6.01
N ALA A 47 13.76 27.68 5.20
CA ALA A 47 13.97 26.24 5.20
C ALA A 47 14.50 25.73 6.55
N VAL A 48 15.52 26.41 7.10
CA VAL A 48 16.12 26.07 8.39
C VAL A 48 15.10 26.28 9.52
N LEU A 49 14.37 27.40 9.52
CA LEU A 49 13.35 27.68 10.52
C LEU A 49 12.23 26.64 10.49
N ALA A 50 11.73 26.26 9.31
CA ALA A 50 10.73 25.21 9.17
C ALA A 50 11.24 23.87 9.72
N CYS A 51 12.49 23.52 9.45
CA CYS A 51 13.14 22.32 10.01
C CYS A 51 13.24 22.37 11.55
N MET A 52 13.66 23.50 12.11
CA MET A 52 13.76 23.71 13.56
C MET A 52 12.40 23.63 14.25
N LEU A 53 11.37 24.24 13.67
CA LEU A 53 9.99 24.17 14.16
C LEU A 53 9.45 22.73 14.10
N ALA A 54 9.76 21.98 13.04
CA ALA A 54 9.37 20.57 12.92
C ALA A 54 10.06 19.68 13.97
N ARG A 55 11.34 19.95 14.25
CA ARG A 55 12.08 19.28 15.32
C ARG A 55 11.49 19.62 16.69
N GLY A 56 11.14 20.88 16.93
CA GLY A 56 10.47 21.33 18.15
C GLY A 56 9.07 20.74 18.33
N ALA A 57 8.37 20.46 17.24
CA ALA A 57 7.08 19.77 17.23
C ALA A 57 7.19 18.23 17.35
N GLY A 58 8.39 17.68 17.58
CA GLY A 58 8.61 16.24 17.77
C GLY A 58 8.41 15.40 16.50
N MET A 59 8.45 16.01 15.30
CA MET A 59 8.31 15.27 14.05
C MET A 59 9.49 14.33 13.82
N ALA A 60 9.23 13.17 13.20
CA ALA A 60 10.28 12.22 12.81
C ALA A 60 11.32 12.86 11.87
N TRP A 61 12.56 12.37 11.89
CA TRP A 61 13.68 12.97 11.17
C TRP A 61 13.44 13.14 9.66
N TRP A 62 12.71 12.21 9.02
CA TRP A 62 12.38 12.33 7.60
C TRP A 62 11.39 13.47 7.32
N TRP A 63 10.48 13.77 8.26
CA TRP A 63 9.62 14.96 8.15
C TRP A 63 10.41 16.26 8.28
N GLN A 64 11.45 16.28 9.12
CA GLN A 64 12.36 17.43 9.22
C GLN A 64 13.08 17.68 7.89
N LEU A 65 13.52 16.63 7.21
CA LEU A 65 14.12 16.74 5.87
C LEU A 65 13.13 17.24 4.83
N ILE A 66 11.87 16.77 4.86
CA ILE A 66 10.81 17.29 3.98
C ILE A 66 10.63 18.80 4.23
N GLN A 67 10.57 19.23 5.49
CA GLN A 67 10.40 20.63 5.86
C GLN A 67 11.56 21.52 5.40
N LEU A 68 12.79 21.01 5.54
CA LEU A 68 13.99 21.70 5.06
C LEU A 68 13.99 21.83 3.53
N ALA A 69 13.59 20.78 2.80
CA ALA A 69 13.68 20.75 1.35
C ALA A 69 12.47 21.40 0.64
N PHE A 70 11.32 21.49 1.29
CA PHE A 70 10.04 21.84 0.65
C PHE A 70 10.08 23.19 -0.09
N PHE A 71 10.45 24.27 0.60
CA PHE A 71 10.41 25.61 0.00
C PHE A 71 11.49 25.83 -1.08
N PRO A 72 12.76 25.41 -0.89
CA PRO A 72 13.74 25.41 -1.98
C PRO A 72 13.28 24.63 -3.21
N LEU A 73 12.70 23.44 -3.02
CA LEU A 73 12.18 22.62 -4.12
C LEU A 73 10.94 23.24 -4.77
N LEU A 74 10.09 23.92 -4.00
CA LEU A 74 8.94 24.65 -4.54
C LEU A 74 9.39 25.77 -5.48
N LEU A 75 10.40 26.55 -5.09
CA LEU A 75 10.96 27.59 -5.94
C LEU A 75 11.69 27.02 -7.17
N ALA A 76 12.41 25.92 -7.02
CA ALA A 76 13.02 25.22 -8.14
C ALA A 76 11.95 24.64 -9.09
N ALA A 77 10.84 24.13 -8.58
CA ALA A 77 9.73 23.66 -9.41
C ALA A 77 9.04 24.83 -10.14
N GLN A 78 8.91 25.99 -9.49
CA GLN A 78 8.39 27.21 -10.09
C GLN A 78 9.29 27.71 -11.23
N SER A 79 10.62 27.62 -11.08
CA SER A 79 11.57 28.05 -12.12
C SER A 79 11.59 27.13 -13.34
N LEU A 80 11.19 25.87 -13.18
CA LEU A 80 11.00 24.92 -14.28
C LEU A 80 9.75 25.23 -15.14
N ALA A 81 8.92 26.21 -14.74
CA ALA A 81 7.70 26.61 -15.44
C ALA A 81 6.79 25.42 -15.83
N LEU A 82 6.71 24.43 -14.93
CA LEU A 82 5.92 23.22 -15.16
C LEU A 82 4.45 23.60 -15.31
N ALA A 83 3.83 23.13 -16.39
CA ALA A 83 2.41 23.34 -16.62
C ALA A 83 1.59 22.75 -15.43
N PRO A 84 0.56 23.46 -14.93
CA PRO A 84 -0.28 22.98 -13.82
C PRO A 84 -0.86 21.58 -14.02
N SER A 85 -1.06 21.19 -15.28
CA SER A 85 -1.50 19.86 -15.69
C SER A 85 -0.60 18.73 -15.20
N TRP A 86 0.71 18.95 -15.06
CA TRP A 86 1.63 17.93 -14.55
C TRP A 86 1.37 17.58 -13.08
N TYR A 87 1.15 18.59 -12.23
CA TYR A 87 0.80 18.36 -10.83
C TYR A 87 -0.52 17.61 -10.72
N PHE A 88 -1.52 18.03 -11.52
CA PHE A 88 -2.81 17.33 -11.58
C PHE A 88 -2.66 15.90 -12.05
N PHE A 89 -1.86 15.66 -13.10
CA PHE A 89 -1.61 14.32 -13.64
C PHE A 89 -0.91 13.41 -12.63
N ILE A 90 0.13 13.89 -11.95
CA ILE A 90 0.81 13.15 -10.88
C ILE A 90 -0.17 12.86 -9.74
N PHE A 91 -0.94 13.86 -9.29
CA PHE A 91 -1.95 13.67 -8.25
C PHE A 91 -3.01 12.64 -8.65
N PHE A 92 -3.47 12.68 -9.90
CA PHE A 92 -4.42 11.74 -10.47
C PHE A 92 -3.86 10.31 -10.53
N ILE A 93 -2.58 10.14 -10.90
CA ILE A 93 -1.89 8.84 -10.82
C ILE A 93 -1.82 8.36 -9.36
N LEU A 94 -1.42 9.23 -8.44
CA LEU A 94 -1.29 8.86 -7.03
C LEU A 94 -2.63 8.43 -6.44
N ILE A 95 -3.72 9.16 -6.67
CA ILE A 95 -5.04 8.81 -6.12
C ILE A 95 -5.59 7.51 -6.73
N THR A 96 -5.27 7.20 -7.98
CA THR A 96 -5.71 5.95 -8.63
C THR A 96 -4.88 4.72 -8.23
N ILE A 97 -3.61 4.90 -7.84
CA ILE A 97 -2.78 3.83 -7.26
C ILE A 97 -3.12 3.61 -5.78
N PHE A 98 -3.22 4.70 -5.01
CA PHE A 98 -3.44 4.65 -3.56
C PHE A 98 -4.92 4.70 -3.15
N TYR A 99 -5.84 4.47 -4.11
CA TYR A 99 -7.28 4.42 -3.89
C TYR A 99 -7.67 3.54 -2.68
N ASN A 100 -7.10 2.34 -2.61
CA ASN A 100 -7.37 1.35 -1.56
C ASN A 100 -6.80 1.78 -0.21
N ALA A 101 -5.65 2.46 -0.20
CA ALA A 101 -5.08 3.01 1.03
C ALA A 101 -6.01 4.05 1.66
N ALA A 102 -6.60 4.91 0.83
CA ALA A 102 -7.49 5.98 1.28
C ALA A 102 -8.85 5.45 1.75
N ARG A 103 -9.43 4.43 1.08
CA ARG A 103 -10.78 3.94 1.38
C ARG A 103 -10.84 2.75 2.33
N GLU A 104 -9.92 1.80 2.17
CA GLU A 104 -10.00 0.48 2.80
C GLU A 104 -8.84 0.21 3.76
N ARG A 105 -7.89 1.15 3.87
CA ARG A 105 -6.66 1.00 4.66
C ARG A 105 -5.85 -0.24 4.23
N VAL A 106 -5.92 -0.54 2.94
CA VAL A 106 -5.12 -1.60 2.28
C VAL A 106 -4.24 -0.91 1.24
N PRO A 107 -3.02 -0.48 1.60
CA PRO A 107 -2.10 0.06 0.62
C PRO A 107 -1.64 -1.03 -0.35
N LEU A 108 -1.11 -0.62 -1.51
CA LEU A 108 -0.62 -1.55 -2.52
C LEU A 108 0.62 -2.28 -2.00
N TYR A 109 0.46 -3.54 -1.60
CA TYR A 109 1.57 -4.41 -1.26
C TYR A 109 1.98 -5.26 -2.46
N CYS A 110 3.26 -5.19 -2.80
CA CYS A 110 3.81 -5.89 -3.94
C CYS A 110 4.46 -7.20 -3.49
N THR A 111 3.89 -8.32 -3.93
CA THR A 111 4.47 -9.65 -3.73
C THR A 111 5.66 -9.87 -4.66
N GLY A 112 6.79 -10.32 -4.08
CA GLY A 112 8.03 -10.56 -4.80
C GLY A 112 8.11 -11.95 -5.45
N PRO A 113 9.08 -12.17 -6.36
CA PRO A 113 9.25 -13.46 -7.04
C PRO A 113 9.52 -14.64 -6.09
N ARG A 114 10.24 -14.42 -4.99
CA ARG A 114 10.49 -15.47 -3.98
C ARG A 114 9.20 -15.96 -3.33
N THR A 115 8.27 -15.05 -3.05
CA THR A 115 6.95 -15.43 -2.52
C THR A 115 6.14 -16.22 -3.53
N VAL A 116 6.20 -15.86 -4.82
CA VAL A 116 5.57 -16.65 -5.89
C VAL A 116 6.15 -18.06 -5.94
N GLN A 117 7.48 -18.21 -5.81
CA GLN A 117 8.11 -19.53 -5.74
C GLN A 117 7.67 -20.33 -4.51
N ALA A 118 7.59 -19.67 -3.34
CA ALA A 118 7.11 -20.30 -2.12
C ALA A 118 5.64 -20.75 -2.26
N LEU A 119 4.79 -19.92 -2.86
CA LEU A 119 3.41 -20.31 -3.19
C LEU A 119 3.41 -21.54 -4.09
N LEU A 120 4.12 -21.53 -5.22
CA LEU A 120 4.17 -22.66 -6.16
C LEU A 120 4.53 -24.00 -5.50
N ARG A 121 5.46 -24.00 -4.53
CA ARG A 121 5.87 -25.20 -3.79
C ARG A 121 4.84 -25.71 -2.78
N HIS A 122 3.83 -24.90 -2.46
CA HIS A 122 2.83 -25.22 -1.44
C HIS A 122 1.39 -25.18 -1.96
N LEU A 123 1.19 -24.85 -3.24
CA LEU A 123 -0.09 -25.05 -3.89
C LEU A 123 -0.36 -26.54 -4.07
N PRO A 124 -1.61 -26.99 -3.91
CA PRO A 124 -1.98 -28.37 -4.18
C PRO A 124 -1.60 -28.81 -5.61
N GLU A 125 -1.07 -30.02 -5.73
CA GLU A 125 -0.77 -30.67 -7.01
C GLU A 125 -2.02 -31.38 -7.54
N ARG A 126 -3.00 -30.57 -7.97
CA ARG A 126 -4.25 -31.05 -8.53
C ARG A 126 -4.55 -30.27 -9.83
N GLU A 127 -4.90 -31.01 -10.89
CA GLU A 127 -5.38 -30.39 -12.12
C GLU A 127 -6.69 -29.63 -11.89
N GLY A 128 -6.83 -28.47 -12.52
CA GLY A 128 -8.01 -27.62 -12.38
C GLY A 128 -8.11 -26.89 -11.04
N LEU A 129 -7.03 -26.84 -10.25
CA LEU A 129 -6.93 -26.03 -9.03
C LEU A 129 -7.41 -24.60 -9.31
N ARG A 130 -8.36 -24.10 -8.51
CA ARG A 130 -8.82 -22.70 -8.60
C ARG A 130 -8.24 -21.87 -7.46
N LEU A 131 -7.45 -20.85 -7.82
CA LEU A 131 -6.88 -19.90 -6.88
C LEU A 131 -7.45 -18.50 -7.09
N LEU A 132 -7.85 -17.83 -6.01
CA LEU A 132 -8.17 -16.40 -6.00
C LEU A 132 -7.02 -15.59 -5.40
N ASP A 133 -6.58 -14.55 -6.10
CA ASP A 133 -5.74 -13.47 -5.55
C ASP A 133 -6.65 -12.30 -5.10
N ALA A 134 -6.86 -12.18 -3.79
CA ALA A 134 -7.73 -11.19 -3.16
C ALA A 134 -6.95 -9.88 -2.92
N GLY A 135 -7.12 -8.92 -3.84
CA GLY A 135 -6.30 -7.72 -3.93
C GLY A 135 -5.10 -7.91 -4.87
N ALA A 136 -5.39 -8.31 -6.10
CA ALA A 136 -4.38 -8.77 -7.07
C ALA A 136 -3.38 -7.69 -7.53
N GLY A 137 -3.62 -6.42 -7.20
CA GLY A 137 -2.80 -5.30 -7.63
C GLY A 137 -2.67 -5.24 -9.14
N TRP A 138 -1.44 -5.12 -9.64
CA TRP A 138 -1.13 -5.20 -11.06
C TRP A 138 -0.89 -6.64 -11.57
N GLY A 139 -1.36 -7.66 -10.85
CA GLY A 139 -1.35 -9.05 -11.31
C GLY A 139 0.03 -9.73 -11.37
N SER A 140 1.00 -9.32 -10.54
CA SER A 140 2.34 -9.92 -10.53
C SER A 140 2.32 -11.37 -10.07
N VAL A 141 1.54 -11.70 -9.05
CA VAL A 141 1.38 -13.06 -8.50
C VAL A 141 0.72 -13.95 -9.53
N LEU A 142 -0.46 -13.55 -10.03
CA LEU A 142 -1.20 -14.27 -11.07
C LEU A 142 -0.32 -14.56 -12.29
N ALA A 143 0.47 -13.59 -12.75
CA ALA A 143 1.40 -13.79 -13.85
C ALA A 143 2.52 -14.80 -13.52
N GLY A 144 3.01 -14.81 -12.29
CA GLY A 144 4.00 -15.78 -11.85
C GLY A 144 3.42 -17.20 -11.82
N LEU A 145 2.26 -17.35 -11.20
CA LEU A 145 1.61 -18.64 -11.00
C LEU A 145 1.12 -19.25 -12.32
N SER A 146 0.41 -18.48 -13.15
CA SER A 146 -0.11 -18.96 -14.44
C SER A 146 0.98 -19.45 -15.38
N ARG A 147 2.20 -18.87 -15.29
CA ARG A 147 3.33 -19.31 -16.12
C ARG A 147 3.84 -20.69 -15.70
N ALA A 148 3.83 -20.98 -14.41
CA ALA A 148 4.38 -22.21 -13.86
C ALA A 148 3.35 -23.34 -13.74
N ARG A 149 2.05 -23.02 -13.68
CA ARG A 149 0.94 -23.96 -13.52
C ARG A 149 -0.13 -23.73 -14.59
N PRO A 150 0.12 -24.11 -15.86
CA PRO A 150 -0.89 -23.99 -16.92
C PRO A 150 -2.11 -24.89 -16.68
N ASP A 151 -1.98 -25.90 -15.83
CA ASP A 151 -3.01 -26.84 -15.37
C ASP A 151 -4.02 -26.24 -14.38
N ALA A 152 -3.70 -25.09 -13.78
CA ALA A 152 -4.52 -24.43 -12.77
C ALA A 152 -5.20 -23.18 -13.32
N LEU A 153 -6.29 -22.76 -12.68
CA LEU A 153 -7.08 -21.56 -12.98
C LEU A 153 -6.86 -20.50 -11.92
N PHE A 154 -6.58 -19.27 -12.35
CA PHE A 154 -6.24 -18.17 -11.47
C PHE A 154 -7.19 -17.00 -11.67
N ASP A 155 -7.96 -16.69 -10.64
CA ASP A 155 -8.83 -15.52 -10.62
C ASP A 155 -8.20 -14.43 -9.73
N GLY A 156 -8.42 -13.17 -10.11
CA GLY A 156 -7.97 -12.00 -9.35
C GLY A 156 -9.07 -10.98 -9.21
N VAL A 157 -9.07 -10.26 -8.09
CA VAL A 157 -9.96 -9.12 -7.87
C VAL A 157 -9.16 -7.91 -7.41
N GLU A 158 -9.41 -6.75 -8.03
CA GLU A 158 -8.76 -5.47 -7.70
C GLU A 158 -9.74 -4.32 -7.92
N ASN A 159 -9.74 -3.32 -7.03
CA ASN A 159 -10.61 -2.15 -7.04
C ASN A 159 -9.85 -0.83 -7.27
N ALA A 160 -8.52 -0.81 -7.16
CA ALA A 160 -7.68 0.32 -7.55
C ALA A 160 -7.64 0.43 -9.08
N PRO A 161 -8.18 1.51 -9.68
CA PRO A 161 -8.36 1.60 -11.13
C PRO A 161 -7.09 1.40 -11.95
N LEU A 162 -5.99 2.06 -11.55
CA LEU A 162 -4.74 1.98 -12.30
C LEU A 162 -4.05 0.61 -12.11
N SER A 163 -4.06 0.07 -10.90
CA SER A 163 -3.53 -1.27 -10.62
C SER A 163 -4.28 -2.33 -11.45
N PHE A 164 -5.61 -2.27 -11.48
CA PHE A 164 -6.43 -3.16 -12.30
C PHE A 164 -6.12 -3.02 -13.79
N PHE A 165 -6.04 -1.79 -14.31
CA PHE A 165 -5.73 -1.55 -15.72
C PHE A 165 -4.37 -2.12 -16.13
N LEU A 166 -3.33 -1.86 -15.32
CA LEU A 166 -1.98 -2.42 -15.55
C LEU A 166 -1.97 -3.94 -15.42
N GLY A 167 -2.74 -4.49 -14.48
CA GLY A 167 -2.93 -5.93 -14.31
C GLY A 167 -3.59 -6.58 -15.53
N GLN A 168 -4.64 -5.97 -16.07
CA GLN A 168 -5.31 -6.44 -17.29
C GLN A 168 -4.33 -6.50 -18.45
N MET A 169 -3.54 -5.44 -18.68
CA MET A 169 -2.50 -5.43 -19.72
C MET A 169 -1.47 -6.54 -19.52
N ARG A 170 -1.00 -6.73 -18.28
CA ARG A 170 -0.01 -7.76 -17.93
C ARG A 170 -0.53 -9.18 -18.15
N LEU A 171 -1.82 -9.39 -17.97
CA LEU A 171 -2.46 -10.71 -17.96
C LEU A 171 -3.20 -11.03 -19.27
N ALA A 172 -3.33 -10.07 -20.20
CA ALA A 172 -4.16 -10.17 -21.41
C ALA A 172 -3.92 -11.43 -22.25
N CYS A 173 -2.69 -11.92 -22.34
CA CYS A 173 -2.35 -13.10 -23.16
C CYS A 173 -2.43 -14.44 -22.41
N ARG A 174 -2.94 -14.46 -21.17
CA ARG A 174 -2.95 -15.66 -20.33
C ARG A 174 -4.33 -16.30 -20.32
N ARG A 175 -4.42 -17.51 -20.85
CA ARG A 175 -5.70 -18.24 -21.00
C ARG A 175 -6.29 -18.75 -19.69
N ASN A 176 -5.44 -19.02 -18.70
CA ASN A 176 -5.84 -19.55 -17.39
C ASN A 176 -5.89 -18.48 -16.30
N VAL A 177 -5.99 -17.20 -16.66
CA VAL A 177 -6.09 -16.09 -15.71
C VAL A 177 -7.29 -15.22 -16.03
N ARG A 178 -8.07 -14.87 -15.00
CA ARG A 178 -9.11 -13.83 -15.09
C ARG A 178 -8.93 -12.81 -13.99
N LEU A 179 -8.58 -11.59 -14.36
CA LEU A 179 -8.58 -10.46 -13.43
C LEU A 179 -9.88 -9.67 -13.61
N ALA A 180 -10.52 -9.32 -12.50
CA ALA A 180 -11.79 -8.61 -12.52
C ALA A 180 -11.75 -7.36 -11.64
N TYR A 181 -12.30 -6.27 -12.16
CA TYR A 181 -12.46 -5.04 -11.40
C TYR A 181 -13.59 -5.23 -10.38
N GLY A 182 -13.34 -4.94 -9.11
CA GLY A 182 -14.39 -4.93 -8.10
C GLY A 182 -13.94 -5.18 -6.68
N ASP A 183 -14.93 -5.29 -5.81
CA ASP A 183 -14.76 -5.51 -4.38
C ASP A 183 -14.54 -7.00 -4.06
N LEU A 184 -13.42 -7.32 -3.40
CA LEU A 184 -13.11 -8.69 -2.97
C LEU A 184 -14.15 -9.24 -1.99
N TRP A 185 -14.80 -8.38 -1.19
CA TRP A 185 -15.77 -8.79 -0.18
C TRP A 185 -17.04 -9.37 -0.81
N ARG A 186 -17.31 -9.04 -2.08
CA ARG A 186 -18.43 -9.56 -2.87
C ARG A 186 -18.10 -10.85 -3.62
N ARG A 187 -16.84 -11.30 -3.62
CA ARG A 187 -16.44 -12.55 -4.27
C ARG A 187 -16.88 -13.73 -3.40
N ASN A 188 -17.44 -14.76 -4.02
CA ASN A 188 -17.79 -16.00 -3.35
C ASN A 188 -16.53 -16.85 -3.15
N PHE A 189 -16.07 -17.01 -1.90
CA PHE A 189 -14.86 -17.79 -1.62
C PHE A 189 -15.07 -19.30 -1.78
N ALA A 190 -16.33 -19.76 -1.82
CA ALA A 190 -16.66 -21.18 -2.01
C ALA A 190 -16.23 -21.73 -3.39
N GLU A 191 -15.94 -20.87 -4.36
CA GLU A 191 -15.54 -21.29 -5.70
C GLU A 191 -14.06 -21.71 -5.82
N TYR A 192 -13.27 -21.44 -4.79
CA TYR A 192 -11.82 -21.55 -4.82
C TYR A 192 -11.32 -22.65 -3.89
N ASP A 193 -10.22 -23.28 -4.29
CA ASP A 193 -9.47 -24.21 -3.47
C ASP A 193 -8.41 -23.47 -2.65
N VAL A 194 -7.92 -22.35 -3.18
CA VAL A 194 -6.94 -21.49 -2.53
C VAL A 194 -7.39 -20.04 -2.62
N VAL A 195 -7.43 -19.34 -1.49
CA VAL A 195 -7.53 -17.88 -1.47
C VAL A 195 -6.21 -17.33 -0.96
N TYR A 196 -5.53 -16.57 -1.81
CA TYR A 196 -4.31 -15.85 -1.46
C TYR A 196 -4.63 -14.38 -1.19
N ALA A 197 -4.02 -13.81 -0.15
CA ALA A 197 -4.20 -12.41 0.21
C ALA A 197 -2.88 -11.75 0.65
N PHE A 198 -2.65 -10.51 0.19
CA PHE A 198 -1.64 -9.61 0.76
C PHE A 198 -2.26 -8.23 1.02
N LEU A 199 -3.18 -8.19 1.97
CA LEU A 199 -4.01 -7.03 2.27
C LEU A 199 -3.37 -6.15 3.36
N SER A 200 -3.99 -5.94 4.52
CA SER A 200 -3.39 -5.21 5.64
C SER A 200 -3.86 -5.81 6.97
N PRO A 201 -3.15 -5.56 8.09
CA PRO A 201 -3.57 -6.05 9.41
C PRO A 201 -5.00 -5.64 9.78
N ALA A 202 -5.42 -4.45 9.33
CA ALA A 202 -6.72 -3.86 9.65
C ALA A 202 -7.92 -4.66 9.13
N VAL A 203 -7.73 -5.51 8.12
CA VAL A 203 -8.82 -6.27 7.49
C VAL A 203 -8.73 -7.78 7.72
N MET A 204 -7.68 -8.26 8.41
CA MET A 204 -7.44 -9.70 8.58
C MET A 204 -8.55 -10.42 9.34
N GLU A 205 -9.13 -9.80 10.38
CA GLU A 205 -10.28 -10.39 11.11
C GLU A 205 -11.53 -10.51 10.22
N ARG A 206 -11.76 -9.53 9.34
CA ARG A 206 -12.88 -9.56 8.39
C ARG A 206 -12.65 -10.61 7.32
N LEU A 207 -11.43 -10.71 6.79
CA LEU A 207 -11.03 -11.74 5.85
C LEU A 207 -11.23 -13.13 6.44
N TRP A 208 -10.82 -13.32 7.70
CA TRP A 208 -10.97 -14.59 8.39
C TRP A 208 -12.43 -15.00 8.56
N ARG A 209 -13.29 -14.09 9.05
CA ARG A 209 -14.74 -14.37 9.18
C ARG A 209 -15.37 -14.77 7.85
N LYS A 210 -15.00 -14.09 6.76
CA LYS A 210 -15.48 -14.43 5.41
C LYS A 210 -14.98 -15.81 4.98
N ALA A 211 -13.69 -16.10 5.19
CA ALA A 211 -13.12 -17.40 4.86
C ALA A 211 -13.80 -18.54 5.63
N GLN A 212 -14.02 -18.38 6.94
CA GLN A 212 -14.76 -19.37 7.75
C GLN A 212 -16.21 -19.58 7.30
N GLY A 213 -16.88 -18.53 6.84
CA GLY A 213 -18.27 -18.62 6.40
C GLY A 213 -18.45 -19.21 5.00
N GLU A 214 -17.46 -19.09 4.12
CA GLU A 214 -17.62 -19.38 2.68
C GLU A 214 -16.66 -20.43 2.13
N MET A 215 -15.45 -20.57 2.67
CA MET A 215 -14.47 -21.50 2.13
C MET A 215 -14.88 -22.95 2.40
N ARG A 216 -14.70 -23.80 1.38
CA ARG A 216 -15.11 -25.20 1.44
C ARG A 216 -14.12 -26.04 2.26
N PRO A 217 -14.57 -27.15 2.85
CA PRO A 217 -13.67 -28.19 3.34
C PRO A 217 -12.68 -28.62 2.24
N GLY A 218 -11.42 -28.83 2.61
CA GLY A 218 -10.29 -29.13 1.72
C GLY A 218 -9.62 -27.91 1.09
N SER A 219 -10.07 -26.70 1.35
CA SER A 219 -9.46 -25.46 0.83
C SER A 219 -8.49 -24.81 1.82
N VAL A 220 -7.75 -23.80 1.37
CA VAL A 220 -6.76 -23.08 2.19
C VAL A 220 -6.79 -21.57 1.97
N LEU A 221 -6.82 -20.81 3.07
CA LEU A 221 -6.53 -19.38 3.06
C LEU A 221 -5.03 -19.18 3.29
N ILE A 222 -4.36 -18.46 2.39
CA ILE A 222 -2.94 -18.12 2.48
C ILE A 222 -2.79 -16.60 2.57
N SER A 223 -2.31 -16.11 3.71
CA SER A 223 -1.97 -14.69 3.88
C SER A 223 -0.47 -14.47 3.81
N ASN A 224 -0.05 -13.46 3.04
CA ASN A 224 1.33 -13.01 3.03
C ASN A 224 1.56 -11.98 4.14
N THR A 225 2.53 -12.25 5.00
CA THR A 225 3.06 -11.40 6.08
C THR A 225 2.09 -11.11 7.23
N PHE A 226 0.79 -10.97 6.97
CA PHE A 226 -0.20 -10.58 7.97
C PHE A 226 -0.91 -11.77 8.58
N VAL A 227 -0.93 -11.82 9.92
CA VAL A 227 -1.65 -12.83 10.70
C VAL A 227 -3.09 -12.42 10.95
N VAL A 228 -3.94 -13.42 11.22
CA VAL A 228 -5.25 -13.18 11.81
C VAL A 228 -5.07 -13.06 13.34
N PRO A 229 -5.46 -11.93 13.96
CA PRO A 229 -5.34 -11.76 15.41
C PRO A 229 -6.05 -12.89 16.18
N GLY A 230 -5.34 -13.50 17.13
CA GLY A 230 -5.89 -14.55 17.99
C GLY A 230 -6.12 -15.91 17.33
N VAL A 231 -5.77 -16.07 16.04
CA VAL A 231 -5.98 -17.33 15.31
C VAL A 231 -4.63 -17.85 14.79
N PRO A 232 -4.04 -18.90 15.41
CA PRO A 232 -2.79 -19.48 14.94
C PRO A 232 -2.97 -20.06 13.54
N ALA A 233 -1.95 -19.93 12.70
CA ALA A 233 -1.91 -20.58 11.39
C ALA A 233 -1.51 -22.05 11.55
N ASP A 234 -2.13 -22.93 10.77
CA ASP A 234 -1.81 -24.37 10.75
C ASP A 234 -0.42 -24.62 10.20
N LYS A 235 0.01 -23.78 9.25
CA LYS A 235 1.34 -23.83 8.65
C LYS A 235 1.87 -22.43 8.42
N VAL A 236 3.16 -22.25 8.72
CA VAL A 236 3.90 -21.02 8.41
C VAL A 236 5.06 -21.38 7.49
N VAL A 237 5.14 -20.72 6.35
CA VAL A 237 6.21 -20.91 5.37
C VAL A 237 7.07 -19.66 5.34
N GLU A 238 8.36 -19.83 5.56
CA GLU A 238 9.32 -18.74 5.37
C GLU A 238 9.66 -18.57 3.89
N VAL A 239 9.52 -17.35 3.38
CA VAL A 239 9.82 -17.04 1.97
C VAL A 239 11.33 -16.88 1.74
N GLY A 240 12.09 -16.53 2.79
CA GLY A 240 13.53 -16.27 2.71
C GLY A 240 13.86 -15.04 1.85
N ASP A 241 13.00 -14.02 1.85
CA ASP A 241 13.29 -12.73 1.22
C ASP A 241 13.96 -11.75 2.20
N ARG A 242 14.44 -10.61 1.69
CA ARG A 242 15.08 -9.58 2.54
C ARG A 242 14.13 -8.94 3.55
N ARG A 243 12.81 -9.11 3.36
CA ARG A 243 11.76 -8.51 4.20
C ARG A 243 11.30 -9.46 5.30
N GLY A 244 11.81 -10.70 5.35
CA GLY A 244 11.37 -11.71 6.29
C GLY A 244 9.90 -12.10 6.06
N ALA A 245 9.43 -12.05 4.81
CA ALA A 245 8.05 -12.39 4.49
C ALA A 245 7.76 -13.85 4.84
N ARG A 246 6.57 -14.07 5.41
CA ARG A 246 6.06 -15.39 5.79
C ARG A 246 4.69 -15.61 5.17
N LEU A 247 4.40 -16.82 4.73
CA LEU A 247 3.05 -17.22 4.32
C LEU A 247 2.39 -17.94 5.48
N TYR A 248 1.25 -17.44 5.92
CA TYR A 248 0.41 -18.04 6.94
C TYR A 248 -0.72 -18.78 6.26
N CYS A 249 -0.82 -20.09 6.49
CA CYS A 249 -1.82 -20.94 5.88
C CYS A 249 -2.80 -21.43 6.95
N TRP A 250 -4.09 -21.25 6.68
CA TRP A 250 -5.19 -21.84 7.44
C TRP A 250 -5.96 -22.81 6.54
N TYR A 251 -5.94 -24.09 6.89
CA TYR A 251 -6.60 -25.15 6.15
C TYR A 251 -8.01 -25.36 6.70
N PHE A 252 -8.98 -25.46 5.79
CA PHE A 252 -10.36 -25.81 6.14
C PHE A 252 -10.47 -27.33 6.05
N PRO A 253 -10.54 -28.06 7.17
CA PRO A 253 -10.46 -29.52 7.15
C PRO A 253 -11.65 -30.13 6.41
N VAL A 254 -11.40 -31.19 5.65
CA VAL A 254 -12.47 -32.08 5.15
C VAL A 254 -13.11 -32.71 6.38
N LYS A 255 -14.43 -32.57 6.55
CA LYS A 255 -15.13 -33.37 7.56
C LYS A 255 -15.06 -34.81 7.09
N ASP A 256 -14.39 -35.66 7.85
CA ASP A 256 -14.42 -37.11 7.62
C ASP A 256 -15.89 -37.55 7.57
N ALA A 257 -16.25 -38.24 6.49
CA ALA A 257 -17.59 -38.77 6.25
C ALA A 257 -17.83 -40.05 7.05
#